data_AF-A0A7W0H3P2-F1
#
_entry.id   AF-A0A7W0H3P2-F1
#
_cell.length_a   1.000
_cell.length_b   1.000
_cell.length_c   1.000
_cell.angle_alpha   90.00
_cell.angle_beta   90.00
_cell.angle_gamma   90.00
#
_symmetry.space_group_name_H-M   'P 1'
#
loop_
_entity.id
_entity.type
_entity.pdbx_description
1 polymer ?
#
loop_
_entity_poly.entity_id
_entity_poly.type
_entity_poly.pdbx_seq_one_letter_code
_entity_poly.pdbx_strand_id
1 'polypeptide(L)'
;YGTSWGAVRGLLHAAGLDGGKAVLPHFTAVWGSAQVMLPTLDVAPPAWESEPKELAIDAFHHAVYAAATGLAFAALEKSSS
;
A
#
# COMPACT_ATOMS: atom_id res chain seq x y z
N TYR A 1 -4.18 7.95 -8.58
CA TYR A 1 -4.32 7.31 -7.25
C TYR A 1 -2.99 7.44 -6.53
N GLY A 2 -2.93 7.59 -5.20
CA GLY A 2 -1.61 7.63 -4.53
C GLY A 2 -1.52 8.50 -3.29
N THR A 3 -1.83 9.79 -3.40
CA THR A 3 -1.53 10.76 -2.33
C THR A 3 -2.31 10.51 -1.04
N SER A 4 -3.51 9.94 -1.15
CA SER A 4 -4.41 9.73 0.00
C SER A 4 -4.12 8.46 0.81
N TRP A 5 -3.18 7.60 0.41
CA TRP A 5 -2.92 6.33 1.12
C TRP A 5 -2.34 6.51 2.53
N GLY A 6 -1.70 7.65 2.81
CA GLY A 6 -1.32 8.02 4.18
C GLY A 6 -2.52 8.09 5.13
N ALA A 7 -3.72 8.47 4.64
CA ALA A 7 -4.93 8.47 5.46
C ALA A 7 -5.36 7.04 5.82
N VAL A 8 -5.23 6.08 4.91
CA VAL A 8 -5.50 4.66 5.18
C VAL A 8 -4.53 4.12 6.25
N ARG A 9 -3.25 4.51 6.20
CA ARG A 9 -2.31 4.20 7.29
C ARG A 9 -2.78 4.76 8.64
N GLY A 10 -3.24 6.01 8.68
CA GLY A 10 -3.82 6.61 9.88
C GLY A 10 -5.06 5.87 10.39
N LEU A 11 -5.93 5.40 9.49
CA LEU A 11 -7.09 4.57 9.85
C LEU A 11 -6.70 3.22 10.43
N LEU A 12 -5.67 2.56 9.89
CA LEU A 12 -5.14 1.31 10.45
C LEU A 12 -4.63 1.52 11.88
N HIS A 13 -3.90 2.62 12.12
CA HIS A 13 -3.49 3.01 13.46
C HIS A 13 -4.69 3.26 14.39
N ALA A 14 -5.70 4.01 13.94
CA ALA A 14 -6.93 4.24 14.71
C ALA A 14 -7.68 2.93 15.04
N ALA A 15 -7.51 1.88 14.23
CA ALA A 15 -8.02 0.54 14.46
C ALA A 15 -7.11 -0.34 15.34
N GLY A 16 -6.03 0.22 15.92
CA GLY A 16 -5.09 -0.48 16.80
C GLY A 16 -4.00 -1.28 16.07
N LEU A 17 -3.80 -1.06 14.77
CA LEU A 17 -2.73 -1.68 14.00
C LEU A 17 -1.51 -0.76 13.96
N ASP A 18 -0.57 -1.01 14.87
CA ASP A 18 0.64 -0.20 15.02
C ASP A 18 1.88 -0.83 14.40
N GLY A 19 2.87 0.03 14.13
CA GLY A 19 4.20 -0.38 13.69
C GLY A 19 4.17 -1.32 12.49
N GLY A 20 4.85 -2.46 12.62
CA GLY A 20 4.94 -3.50 11.57
C GLY A 20 3.62 -4.21 11.28
N LYS A 21 2.68 -4.27 12.24
CA LYS A 21 1.40 -4.99 12.06
C LYS A 21 0.52 -4.36 10.99
N ALA A 22 0.65 -3.05 10.77
CA ALA A 22 -0.07 -2.33 9.72
C ALA A 22 0.59 -2.41 8.34
N VAL A 23 1.79 -2.97 8.19
CA VAL A 23 2.48 -3.02 6.88
C VAL A 23 1.73 -3.90 5.89
N LEU A 24 1.40 -5.14 6.29
CA LEU A 24 0.70 -6.06 5.40
C LEU A 24 -0.72 -5.56 5.05
N PRO A 25 -1.56 -5.12 6.01
CA PRO A 25 -2.86 -4.51 5.70
C PRO A 25 -2.77 -3.26 4.81
N HIS A 26 -1.73 -2.43 4.99
CA HIS A 26 -1.55 -1.25 4.15
C HIS A 26 -1.12 -1.64 2.73
N PHE A 27 -0.18 -2.59 2.60
CA PHE A 27 0.22 -3.15 1.31
C PHE A 27 -0.97 -3.74 0.55
N THR A 28 -1.78 -4.59 1.19
CA THR A 28 -2.94 -5.20 0.54
C THR A 28 -3.98 -4.17 0.14
N ALA A 29 -4.19 -3.11 0.94
CA ALA A 29 -5.09 -2.03 0.58
C ALA A 29 -4.61 -1.28 -0.67
N VAL A 30 -3.33 -0.87 -0.72
CA VAL A 30 -2.79 -0.11 -1.85
C VAL A 30 -2.74 -0.99 -3.11
N TRP A 31 -2.02 -2.12 -3.04
CA TRP A 31 -1.81 -2.99 -4.21
C TRP A 31 -3.11 -3.66 -4.65
N GLY A 32 -3.87 -4.23 -3.73
CA GLY A 32 -5.14 -4.89 -4.05
C GLY A 32 -6.15 -3.94 -4.69
N SER A 33 -6.18 -2.67 -4.28
CA SER A 33 -7.01 -1.68 -4.95
C SER A 33 -6.54 -1.36 -6.37
N ALA A 34 -5.23 -1.34 -6.62
CA ALA A 34 -4.67 -1.12 -7.96
C ALA A 34 -5.09 -2.24 -8.92
N GLN A 35 -5.09 -3.49 -8.45
CA GLN A 35 -5.50 -4.66 -9.26
C GLN A 35 -6.97 -4.63 -9.69
N VAL A 36 -7.81 -3.81 -9.05
CA VAL A 36 -9.23 -3.66 -9.39
C VAL A 36 -9.47 -2.35 -10.14
N MET A 37 -8.98 -1.24 -9.59
CA MET A 37 -9.23 0.10 -10.10
C MET A 37 -8.57 0.33 -11.46
N LEU A 38 -7.33 -0.10 -11.67
CA LEU A 38 -6.63 0.17 -12.93
C LEU A 38 -7.25 -0.56 -14.12
N PRO A 39 -7.64 -1.86 -14.01
CA PRO A 39 -8.39 -2.52 -15.07
C PRO A 39 -9.78 -1.93 -15.29
N THR A 40 -10.49 -1.56 -14.23
CA THR A 40 -11.84 -0.96 -14.35
C THR A 40 -11.82 0.39 -15.07
N LEU A 41 -10.68 1.09 -15.04
CA LEU A 41 -10.48 2.38 -15.70
C LEU A 41 -9.76 2.26 -17.06
N ASP A 42 -9.56 1.04 -17.56
CA ASP A 42 -8.81 0.75 -18.79
C ASP A 42 -7.39 1.35 -18.82
N VAL A 43 -6.77 1.53 -17.65
CA VAL A 43 -5.41 2.09 -17.51
C VAL A 43 -4.34 1.02 -17.64
N ALA A 44 -4.62 -0.20 -17.15
CA ALA A 44 -3.73 -1.36 -17.21
C ALA A 44 -4.57 -2.64 -17.32
N PRO A 45 -4.07 -3.70 -17.98
CA PRO A 45 -4.79 -4.96 -18.05
C PRO A 45 -4.89 -5.63 -16.68
N PRO A 46 -5.81 -6.58 -16.49
CA PRO A 46 -5.87 -7.39 -15.28
C PRO A 46 -4.57 -8.17 -15.02
N ALA A 47 -4.30 -8.44 -13.75
CA ALA A 47 -3.06 -9.06 -13.29
C ALA A 47 -2.73 -10.42 -13.94
N TRP A 48 -3.75 -11.20 -14.33
CA TRP A 48 -3.59 -12.51 -14.96
C TRP A 48 -3.18 -12.44 -16.44
N GLU A 49 -3.17 -11.23 -17.03
CA GLU A 49 -2.70 -10.98 -18.39
C GLU A 49 -1.27 -10.39 -18.39
N SER A 50 -0.70 -10.08 -17.22
CA SER A 50 0.66 -9.57 -17.09
C SER A 50 1.69 -10.69 -17.04
N GLU A 51 2.91 -10.40 -17.51
CA GLU A 51 4.03 -11.32 -17.30
C GLU A 51 4.32 -11.46 -15.80
N PRO A 52 4.60 -12.67 -15.28
CA PRO A 52 4.81 -12.89 -13.84
C PRO A 52 5.91 -12.01 -13.23
N LYS A 53 6.95 -11.69 -14.02
CA LYS A 53 8.03 -10.80 -13.62
C LYS A 53 7.55 -9.36 -13.42
N GLU A 54 6.68 -8.87 -14.28
CA GLU A 54 6.13 -7.52 -14.20
C GLU A 54 5.21 -7.38 -12.99
N LEU A 55 4.34 -8.37 -12.77
CA LEU A 55 3.47 -8.42 -11.60
C LEU A 55 4.28 -8.48 -10.29
N ALA A 56 5.37 -9.24 -10.27
CA ALA A 56 6.25 -9.31 -9.10
C ALA A 56 6.97 -7.97 -8.84
N ILE A 57 7.41 -7.28 -9.89
CA ILE A 57 8.02 -5.95 -9.78
C ILE A 57 6.99 -4.93 -9.28
N ASP A 58 5.77 -4.95 -9.80
CA ASP A 58 4.68 -4.08 -9.36
C ASP A 58 4.34 -4.30 -7.88
N ALA A 59 4.15 -5.55 -7.47
CA ALA A 59 3.94 -5.91 -6.07
C ALA A 59 5.12 -5.45 -5.18
N PHE A 60 6.35 -5.61 -5.66
CA PHE A 60 7.54 -5.19 -4.92
C PHE A 60 7.57 -3.66 -4.70
N HIS A 61 7.23 -2.85 -5.71
CA HIS A 61 7.15 -1.40 -5.54
C HIS A 61 6.09 -1.02 -4.50
N HIS A 62 4.95 -1.70 -4.50
CA HIS A 62 3.90 -1.49 -3.49
C HIS A 62 4.34 -1.92 -2.08
N ALA A 63 5.14 -2.98 -1.97
CA ALA A 63 5.70 -3.42 -0.69
C ALA A 63 6.70 -2.39 -0.14
N VAL A 64 7.59 -1.87 -1.00
CA VAL A 64 8.52 -0.78 -0.65
C VAL A 64 7.74 0.46 -0.21
N TYR A 65 6.69 0.83 -0.95
CA TYR A 65 5.81 1.94 -0.59
C TYR A 65 5.17 1.77 0.79
N ALA A 66 4.56 0.60 1.05
CA ALA A 66 3.88 0.32 2.32
C ALA A 66 4.86 0.31 3.51
N ALA A 67 6.06 -0.26 3.33
CA ALA A 67 7.10 -0.29 4.34
C ALA A 67 7.65 1.11 4.63
N ALA A 68 8.01 1.88 3.59
CA ALA A 68 8.51 3.25 3.75
C ALA A 68 7.48 4.15 4.43
N THR A 69 6.20 4.04 4.04
CA THR A 69 5.11 4.78 4.69
C THR A 69 4.95 4.38 6.15
N GLY A 70 5.04 3.09 6.46
CA GLY A 70 4.96 2.60 7.84
C GLY A 70 6.10 3.12 8.73
N LEU A 71 7.32 3.15 8.21
CA LEU A 71 8.48 3.70 8.90
C LEU A 71 8.35 5.22 9.12
N ALA A 72 7.91 5.96 8.09
CA ALA A 72 7.67 7.39 8.18
C ALA A 72 6.58 7.71 9.22
N PHE A 73 5.48 6.96 9.21
CA PHE A 73 4.41 7.10 10.20
C PHE A 73 4.91 6.88 11.63
N ALA A 74 5.66 5.79 11.86
CA ALA A 74 6.23 5.50 13.17
C ALA A 74 7.22 6.59 13.66
N ALA A 75 7.98 7.19 12.73
CA ALA A 75 8.86 8.30 13.06
C ALA A 75 8.08 9.55 13.49
N LEU A 76 6.95 9.84 12.81
CA LEU A 76 6.06 10.96 13.15
C LEU A 76 5.39 10.77 14.51
N GLU A 77 4.89 9.56 14.81
CA GLU A 77 4.31 9.23 16.12
C GLU A 77 5.32 9.46 17.25
N LYS A 78 6.55 8.98 17.07
CA LYS A 78 7.63 9.17 18.05
C LYS A 78 7.97 10.65 18.26
N SER A 79 7.89 11.48 17.22
CA SER A 79 8.17 12.92 17.34
C SER A 79 7.05 13.73 17.99
N SER A 80 5.85 13.15 18.09
CA SER A 80 4.65 13.81 18.62
C SER A 80 4.34 13.40 20.07
N SER A 81 5.16 12.52 20.67
CA SER A 81 5.10 12.07 22.07
C SER A 81 6.17 12.77 22.91
#